data_AF-A0AA35TPD7-F1
#
_entry.id   AF-A0AA35TPD7-F1
#
_cell.length_a   1.000
_cell.length_b   1.000
_cell.length_c   1.000
_cell.angle_alpha   90.00
_cell.angle_beta   90.00
_cell.angle_gamma   90.00
#
_symmetry.space_group_name_H-M   'P 1'
#
loop_
_entity.id
_entity.type
_entity.pdbx_description
1 polymer ?
#
loop_
_entity_poly.entity_id
_entity_poly.type
_entity_poly.pdbx_seq_one_letter_code
_entity_poly.pdbx_strand_id
1 'polypeptide(L)'
;MGGKSSKSNKSKDAEPTPPLDVLVEGAIVFLTSKASGKLLRVHEGNVDAQGEEGESAQFTVCKKDSESGHVVTLQHGEKYLSVSEEKVELCDESSELKVQETEGCVSFESAKAAGHYISVQEDGSVQSGSELGPSTHFTVASAVKKEEPAPAENTEAAKEEEGKGQETNAAAETEGEKGEEQAEQKENKEPKQEEGQEEQSPSES
;
A
#
# COMPACT_ATOMS: atom_id res chain seq x y z
N MET A 1 33.59 -41.24 -0.48
CA MET A 1 32.54 -40.42 0.15
C MET A 1 31.99 -39.50 -0.91
N GLY A 2 30.70 -39.66 -1.27
CA GLY A 2 30.12 -39.12 -2.50
C GLY A 2 29.73 -37.65 -2.39
N GLY A 3 30.21 -36.85 -3.34
CA GLY A 3 29.76 -35.47 -3.56
C GLY A 3 28.38 -35.46 -4.19
N LYS A 4 27.40 -34.87 -3.51
CA LYS A 4 26.06 -34.63 -4.07
C LYS A 4 26.14 -33.40 -4.97
N SER A 5 25.92 -33.61 -6.27
CA SER A 5 25.78 -32.55 -7.27
C SER A 5 24.46 -31.81 -7.06
N SER A 6 24.54 -30.53 -6.69
CA SER A 6 23.38 -29.64 -6.69
C SER A 6 22.98 -29.36 -8.14
N LYS A 7 21.80 -29.84 -8.55
CA LYS A 7 21.18 -29.47 -9.82
C LYS A 7 20.69 -28.03 -9.71
N SER A 8 21.37 -27.10 -10.39
CA SER A 8 20.88 -25.74 -10.58
C SER A 8 19.70 -25.79 -11.54
N ASN A 9 18.49 -25.54 -11.04
CA ASN A 9 17.33 -25.29 -11.90
C ASN A 9 17.58 -23.98 -12.65
N LYS A 10 17.76 -24.07 -13.97
CA LYS A 10 17.86 -22.93 -14.87
C LYS A 10 16.46 -22.37 -15.08
N SER A 11 16.06 -21.44 -14.23
CA SER A 11 14.88 -20.59 -14.46
C SER A 11 15.10 -19.87 -15.79
N LYS A 12 14.18 -20.04 -16.73
CA LYS A 12 14.17 -19.27 -17.99
C LYS A 12 14.12 -17.78 -17.64
N ASP A 13 14.98 -16.97 -18.27
CA ASP A 13 14.91 -15.51 -18.31
C ASP A 13 13.48 -15.08 -18.67
N ALA A 14 12.64 -14.88 -17.67
CA ALA A 14 11.43 -14.07 -17.81
C ALA A 14 11.90 -12.63 -17.67
N GLU A 15 11.58 -11.78 -18.65
CA GLU A 15 11.83 -10.35 -18.52
C GLU A 15 11.15 -9.84 -17.24
N PRO A 16 11.85 -9.04 -16.42
CA PRO A 16 11.28 -8.54 -15.18
C PRO A 16 10.07 -7.67 -15.51
N THR A 17 8.91 -8.04 -14.98
CA THR A 17 7.68 -7.26 -15.14
C THR A 17 7.87 -5.89 -14.47
N PRO A 18 7.48 -4.78 -15.13
CA PRO A 18 7.56 -3.45 -14.52
C PRO A 18 6.78 -3.41 -13.19
N PRO A 19 7.31 -2.75 -12.15
CA PRO A 19 6.71 -2.78 -10.82
C PRO A 19 5.34 -2.10 -10.76
N LEU A 20 5.07 -1.10 -11.61
CA LEU A 20 3.77 -0.43 -11.67
C LEU A 20 2.65 -1.31 -12.27
N ASP A 21 3.00 -2.28 -13.10
CA ASP A 21 2.04 -3.23 -13.69
C ASP A 21 1.57 -4.26 -12.65
N VAL A 22 2.34 -4.45 -11.59
CA VAL A 22 2.01 -5.34 -10.46
C VAL A 22 0.99 -4.70 -9.51
N LEU A 23 1.01 -3.37 -9.40
CA LEU A 23 0.08 -2.60 -8.57
C LEU A 23 -1.25 -2.42 -9.29
N VAL A 24 -2.08 -3.46 -9.32
CA VAL A 24 -3.45 -3.43 -9.85
C VAL A 24 -4.46 -3.55 -8.72
N GLU A 25 -5.63 -2.92 -8.89
CA GLU A 25 -6.70 -2.99 -7.88
C GLU A 25 -7.11 -4.44 -7.60
N GLY A 26 -7.25 -4.76 -6.31
CA GLY A 26 -7.53 -6.10 -5.80
C GLY A 26 -6.30 -7.01 -5.70
N ALA A 27 -5.12 -6.59 -6.19
CA ALA A 27 -3.92 -7.40 -6.06
C ALA A 27 -3.41 -7.43 -4.61
N ILE A 28 -2.97 -8.61 -4.20
CA ILE A 28 -2.13 -8.78 -3.01
C ILE A 28 -0.69 -8.60 -3.43
N VAL A 29 0.03 -7.72 -2.74
CA VAL A 29 1.42 -7.39 -3.01
C VAL A 29 2.29 -7.51 -1.77
N PHE A 30 3.56 -7.77 -2.01
CA PHE A 30 4.65 -7.79 -1.04
C PHE A 30 5.63 -6.68 -1.41
N LEU A 31 6.01 -5.88 -0.42
CA LEU A 31 6.91 -4.74 -0.60
C LEU A 31 8.25 -5.05 0.05
N THR A 32 9.30 -5.28 -0.74
CA THR A 32 10.64 -5.52 -0.21
C THR A 32 11.42 -4.22 -0.18
N SER A 33 11.87 -3.79 1.00
CA SER A 33 12.73 -2.61 1.13
C SER A 33 14.09 -2.87 0.51
N LYS A 34 14.55 -1.92 -0.31
CA LYS A 34 15.90 -1.96 -0.90
C LYS A 34 16.98 -1.71 0.15
N ALA A 35 16.69 -0.95 1.21
CA ALA A 35 17.62 -0.65 2.29
C ALA A 35 17.83 -1.84 3.24
N SER A 36 16.76 -2.45 3.75
CA SER A 36 16.88 -3.59 4.68
C SER A 36 16.96 -4.96 3.99
N GLY A 37 16.51 -5.06 2.73
CA GLY A 37 16.39 -6.33 2.00
C GLY A 37 15.29 -7.25 2.54
N LYS A 38 14.37 -6.70 3.36
CA LYS A 38 13.29 -7.42 4.04
C LYS A 38 11.93 -6.88 3.63
N LEU A 39 10.88 -7.66 3.91
CA LEU A 39 9.53 -7.27 3.59
C LEU A 39 8.99 -6.26 4.61
N LEU A 40 8.29 -5.25 4.10
CA LEU A 40 7.41 -4.44 4.91
C LEU A 40 6.31 -5.34 5.49
N ARG A 41 6.06 -5.22 6.79
CA ARG A 41 5.04 -5.98 7.49
C ARG A 41 4.36 -5.14 8.55
N VAL A 42 3.25 -5.66 9.03
CA VAL A 42 2.55 -5.15 10.19
C VAL A 42 2.71 -6.15 11.32
N HIS A 43 3.31 -5.72 12.42
CA HIS A 43 3.51 -6.54 13.61
C HIS A 43 3.03 -5.79 14.85
N GLU A 44 2.09 -6.39 15.58
CA GLU A 44 1.51 -5.79 16.80
C GLU A 44 0.97 -4.36 16.60
N GLY A 45 0.44 -4.08 15.41
CA GLY A 45 -0.09 -2.76 15.03
C GLY A 45 0.95 -1.74 14.57
N ASN A 46 2.24 -2.09 14.58
CA ASN A 46 3.32 -1.26 14.08
C ASN A 46 3.73 -1.71 12.67
N VAL A 47 4.24 -0.77 11.88
CA VAL A 47 4.81 -1.05 10.56
C VAL A 47 6.33 -1.13 10.70
N ASP A 48 6.91 -2.24 10.27
CA ASP A 48 8.36 -2.42 10.21
C ASP A 48 8.76 -3.11 8.89
N ALA A 49 10.03 -3.09 8.55
CA ALA A 49 10.58 -3.78 7.38
C ALA A 49 11.55 -4.89 7.82
N GLN A 50 11.07 -5.77 8.70
CA GLN A 50 11.79 -6.96 9.17
C GLN A 50 11.05 -8.26 8.83
N GLY A 51 10.05 -8.19 7.94
CA GLY A 51 9.19 -9.30 7.58
C GLY A 51 9.85 -10.35 6.69
N GLU A 52 9.31 -11.56 6.81
CA GLU A 52 9.46 -12.67 5.86
C GLU A 52 8.12 -12.87 5.13
N GLU A 53 8.10 -13.68 4.07
CA GLU A 53 6.87 -13.96 3.33
C GLU A 53 5.81 -14.58 4.25
N GLY A 54 4.64 -13.96 4.31
CA GLY A 54 3.56 -14.38 5.20
C GLY A 54 2.40 -13.38 5.22
N GLU A 55 1.34 -13.70 5.95
CA GLU A 55 0.11 -12.89 6.00
C GLU A 55 0.37 -11.47 6.56
N SER A 56 1.28 -11.32 7.52
CA SER A 56 1.64 -10.02 8.09
C SER A 56 2.35 -9.07 7.13
N ALA A 57 2.85 -9.58 5.99
CA ALA A 57 3.58 -8.81 4.99
C ALA A 57 2.74 -8.56 3.72
N GLN A 58 1.46 -8.94 3.74
CA GLN A 58 0.55 -8.78 2.61
C GLN A 58 -0.16 -7.44 2.68
N PHE A 59 -0.10 -6.70 1.57
CA PHE A 59 -0.91 -5.51 1.36
C PHE A 59 -1.83 -5.72 0.17
N THR A 60 -3.08 -5.31 0.30
CA THR A 60 -4.05 -5.30 -0.80
C THR A 60 -4.07 -3.91 -1.41
N VAL A 61 -4.00 -3.82 -2.74
CA VAL A 61 -4.14 -2.56 -3.48
C VAL A 61 -5.64 -2.29 -3.66
N CYS A 62 -6.18 -1.29 -2.98
CA CYS A 62 -7.64 -1.04 -2.98
C CYS A 62 -8.13 -0.07 -4.05
N LYS A 63 -7.26 0.80 -4.54
CA LYS A 63 -7.59 1.82 -5.52
C LYS A 63 -6.35 2.08 -6.36
N LYS A 64 -6.52 2.25 -7.66
CA LYS A 64 -5.48 2.76 -8.55
C LYS A 64 -6.09 3.86 -9.43
N ASP A 65 -5.73 5.11 -9.18
CA ASP A 65 -6.04 6.20 -10.11
C ASP A 65 -4.82 6.44 -11.01
N SER A 66 -4.97 6.11 -12.29
CA SER A 66 -3.95 6.32 -13.31
C SER A 66 -4.02 7.70 -13.96
N GLU A 67 -5.15 8.41 -13.87
CA GLU A 67 -5.34 9.71 -14.53
C GLU A 67 -4.60 10.83 -13.78
N SER A 68 -4.49 10.73 -12.45
CA SER A 68 -3.85 11.74 -11.59
C SER A 68 -2.40 11.44 -11.19
N GLY A 69 -1.76 10.47 -11.82
CA GLY A 69 -0.41 10.00 -11.47
C GLY A 69 -0.45 8.93 -10.40
N HIS A 70 -0.48 7.66 -10.85
CA HIS A 70 -0.43 6.41 -10.07
C HIS A 70 -0.68 6.57 -8.55
N VAL A 71 -1.90 6.93 -8.17
CA VAL A 71 -2.30 7.02 -6.77
C VAL A 71 -2.85 5.67 -6.34
N VAL A 72 -2.34 5.14 -5.23
CA VAL A 72 -2.79 3.87 -4.67
C VAL A 72 -3.22 4.00 -3.22
N THR A 73 -4.04 3.06 -2.78
CA THR A 73 -4.32 2.83 -1.36
C THR A 73 -3.88 1.41 -1.02
N LEU A 74 -3.02 1.28 0.00
CA LEU A 74 -2.52 -0.02 0.47
C LEU A 74 -3.20 -0.40 1.77
N GLN A 75 -3.87 -1.54 1.79
CA GLN A 75 -4.63 -2.05 2.93
C GLN A 75 -3.97 -3.28 3.52
N HIS A 76 -3.92 -3.37 4.85
CA HIS A 76 -3.62 -4.60 5.58
C HIS A 76 -4.77 -4.89 6.54
N GLY A 77 -5.45 -6.02 6.34
CA GLY A 77 -6.65 -6.36 7.11
C GLY A 77 -7.73 -5.30 6.88
N GLU A 78 -8.20 -4.65 7.94
CA GLU A 78 -9.21 -3.58 7.88
C GLU A 78 -8.62 -2.17 7.88
N LYS A 79 -7.29 -2.03 7.92
CA LYS A 79 -6.60 -0.74 8.05
C LYS A 79 -5.77 -0.39 6.82
N TYR A 80 -5.48 0.89 6.66
CA TYR A 80 -4.76 1.45 5.53
C TYR A 80 -3.40 1.99 5.94
N LEU A 81 -2.39 1.72 5.12
CA LEU A 81 -1.05 2.26 5.30
C LEU A 81 -1.05 3.76 4.97
N SER A 82 -0.58 4.55 5.93
CA SER A 82 -0.57 6.00 5.86
C SER A 82 0.79 6.57 6.22
N VAL A 83 1.10 7.71 5.63
CA VAL A 83 2.32 8.48 5.87
C VAL A 83 1.93 9.90 6.21
N SER A 84 2.34 10.35 7.40
CA SER A 84 2.26 11.75 7.83
C SER A 84 3.66 12.37 7.85
N GLU A 85 3.75 13.65 8.24
CA GLU A 85 5.04 14.32 8.43
C GLU A 85 5.88 13.66 9.54
N GLU A 86 5.23 13.03 10.52
CA GLU A 86 5.88 12.51 11.72
C GLU A 86 6.17 11.00 11.67
N LYS A 87 5.28 10.21 11.04
CA LYS A 87 5.37 8.74 11.11
C LYS A 87 4.68 8.03 9.95
N VAL A 88 4.96 6.73 9.85
CA VAL A 88 4.25 5.76 9.02
C VAL A 88 3.44 4.85 9.93
N GLU A 89 2.15 4.70 9.67
CA GLU A 89 1.27 3.91 10.52
C GLU A 89 0.09 3.30 9.74
N LEU A 90 -0.71 2.49 10.43
CA LEU A 90 -2.00 2.01 9.93
C LEU A 90 -3.15 2.85 10.51
N CYS A 91 -4.03 3.36 9.65
CA CYS A 91 -5.23 4.11 10.04
C CYS A 91 -6.52 3.45 9.52
N ASP A 92 -7.65 3.76 10.15
CA ASP A 92 -8.96 3.22 9.77
C ASP A 92 -9.53 3.92 8.52
N GLU A 93 -9.12 5.17 8.28
CA GLU A 93 -9.49 5.92 7.08
C GLU A 93 -8.55 5.60 5.91
N SER A 94 -9.07 5.58 4.69
CA SER A 94 -8.24 5.38 3.51
C SER A 94 -7.19 6.49 3.38
N SER A 95 -5.94 6.09 3.17
CA SER A 95 -4.85 6.99 2.83
C SER A 95 -4.41 6.78 1.39
N GLU A 96 -4.25 7.88 0.67
CA GLU A 96 -3.78 7.88 -0.73
C GLU A 96 -2.26 8.09 -0.76
N LEU A 97 -1.59 7.22 -1.51
CA LEU A 97 -0.15 7.22 -1.70
C LEU A 97 0.14 7.40 -3.18
N LYS A 98 0.90 8.44 -3.54
CA LYS A 98 1.42 8.59 -4.90
C LYS A 98 2.58 7.64 -5.09
N VAL A 99 2.54 6.86 -6.17
CA VAL A 99 3.61 5.93 -6.51
C VAL A 99 4.53 6.57 -7.53
N GLN A 100 5.82 6.64 -7.19
CA GLN A 100 6.86 7.08 -8.10
C GLN A 100 7.76 5.90 -8.45
N GLU A 101 7.94 5.62 -9.74
CA GLU A 101 8.86 4.59 -10.21
C GLU A 101 10.26 5.20 -10.45
N THR A 102 11.30 4.54 -9.97
CA THR A 102 12.70 4.93 -10.17
C THR A 102 13.57 3.69 -10.27
N GLU A 103 14.21 3.49 -11.43
CA GLU A 103 15.14 2.39 -11.68
C GLU A 103 14.57 0.98 -11.36
N GLY A 104 13.29 0.74 -11.70
CA GLY A 104 12.62 -0.54 -11.43
C GLY A 104 12.23 -0.76 -9.97
N CYS A 105 12.37 0.26 -9.13
CA CYS A 105 11.82 0.32 -7.77
C CYS A 105 10.64 1.29 -7.74
N VAL A 106 9.83 1.20 -6.69
CA VAL A 106 8.77 2.17 -6.39
C VAL A 106 9.06 2.88 -5.08
N SER A 107 8.65 4.14 -4.99
CA SER A 107 8.55 4.91 -3.76
C SER A 107 7.10 5.31 -3.53
N PHE A 108 6.68 5.35 -2.27
CA PHE A 108 5.32 5.73 -1.88
C PHE A 108 5.36 7.07 -1.14
N GLU A 109 4.81 8.11 -1.76
CA GLU A 109 4.69 9.46 -1.21
C GLU A 109 3.27 9.69 -0.68
N SER A 110 3.13 10.38 0.45
CA SER A 110 1.82 10.79 0.96
C SER A 110 1.14 11.75 -0.02
N ALA A 111 -0.11 11.46 -0.41
CA ALA A 111 -0.90 12.44 -1.17
C ALA A 111 -1.29 13.67 -0.33
N LYS A 112 -1.40 13.50 1.00
CA LYS A 112 -1.76 14.57 1.95
C LYS A 112 -0.56 15.39 2.43
N ALA A 113 0.60 14.74 2.61
CA ALA A 113 1.85 15.39 3.04
C ALA A 113 2.90 15.28 1.93
N ALA A 114 2.81 16.17 0.93
CA ALA A 114 3.70 16.14 -0.23
C ALA A 114 5.17 16.26 0.20
N GLY A 115 6.04 15.47 -0.44
CA GLY A 115 7.45 15.35 -0.08
C GLY A 115 7.76 14.37 1.06
N HIS A 116 6.75 13.75 1.68
CA HIS A 116 6.94 12.72 2.69
C HIS A 116 6.71 11.30 2.14
N TYR A 117 7.67 10.42 2.39
CA TYR A 117 7.73 9.07 1.86
C TYR A 117 7.77 8.03 2.97
N ILE A 118 7.36 6.80 2.64
CA ILE A 118 7.71 5.64 3.46
C ILE A 118 9.23 5.43 3.34
N SER A 119 9.96 5.61 4.45
CA SER A 119 11.41 5.43 4.50
C SER A 119 11.78 4.31 5.47
N VAL A 120 12.72 3.48 5.06
CA VAL A 120 13.19 2.30 5.79
C VAL A 120 14.69 2.43 6.02
N GLN A 121 15.12 2.26 7.26
CA GLN A 121 16.54 2.20 7.61
C GLN A 121 17.10 0.79 7.42
N GLU A 122 18.42 0.64 7.44
CA GLU A 122 19.09 -0.67 7.26
C GLU A 122 18.70 -1.70 8.35
N ASP A 123 18.35 -1.24 9.54
CA ASP A 123 17.88 -2.10 10.64
C ASP A 123 16.40 -2.54 10.49
N GLY A 124 15.71 -2.05 9.46
CA GLY A 124 14.31 -2.33 9.18
C GLY A 124 13.32 -1.43 9.94
N SER A 125 13.79 -0.44 10.69
CA SER A 125 12.91 0.59 11.25
C SER A 125 12.28 1.43 10.13
N VAL A 126 11.00 1.80 10.31
CA VAL A 126 10.22 2.55 9.33
C VAL A 126 9.89 3.92 9.91
N GLN A 127 10.06 4.96 9.10
CA GLN A 127 9.79 6.35 9.45
C GLN A 127 9.28 7.14 8.25
N SER A 128 8.76 8.33 8.51
CA SER A 128 8.51 9.31 7.44
C SER A 128 9.85 9.91 7.00
N GLY A 129 10.14 9.86 5.70
CA GLY A 129 11.35 10.47 5.12
C GLY A 129 11.01 11.60 4.17
N SER A 130 11.83 12.65 4.12
CA SER A 130 11.65 13.81 3.24
C SER A 130 12.50 13.77 1.97
N GLU A 131 13.37 12.77 1.83
CA GLU A 131 14.33 12.63 0.73
C GLU A 131 14.08 11.31 -0.01
N LEU A 132 13.99 11.40 -1.34
CA LEU A 132 13.96 10.23 -2.22
C LEU A 132 15.34 9.58 -2.27
N GLY A 133 15.40 8.28 -2.00
CA GLY A 133 16.66 7.54 -2.04
C GLY A 133 16.50 6.05 -1.78
N PRO A 134 17.61 5.31 -1.61
CA PRO A 134 17.55 3.86 -1.40
C PRO A 134 16.70 3.42 -0.19
N SER A 135 16.55 4.28 0.82
CA SER A 135 15.68 4.05 1.98
C SER A 135 14.19 4.12 1.64
N THR A 136 13.78 4.81 0.58
CA THR A 136 12.38 4.91 0.14
C THR A 136 12.03 3.94 -0.99
N HIS A 137 13.02 3.20 -1.50
CA HIS A 137 12.84 2.30 -2.64
C HIS A 137 12.33 0.93 -2.19
N PHE A 138 11.32 0.44 -2.88
CA PHE A 138 10.75 -0.89 -2.71
C PHE A 138 10.72 -1.64 -4.04
N THR A 139 10.94 -2.95 -3.98
CA THR A 139 10.51 -3.84 -5.07
C THR A 139 9.13 -4.40 -4.72
N VAL A 140 8.28 -4.55 -5.75
CA VAL A 140 6.91 -5.03 -5.60
C VAL A 140 6.82 -6.42 -6.22
N ALA A 141 6.32 -7.38 -5.45
CA ALA A 141 5.97 -8.70 -5.96
C ALA A 141 4.48 -8.94 -5.71
N SER A 142 3.73 -9.43 -6.71
CA SER A 142 2.35 -9.87 -6.48
C SER A 142 2.34 -11.29 -5.92
N ALA A 143 1.49 -11.52 -4.92
CA ALA A 143 1.02 -12.85 -4.59
C ALA A 143 0.05 -13.29 -5.71
N VAL A 144 0.59 -13.59 -6.89
CA VAL A 144 -0.23 -14.27 -7.90
C VAL A 144 -0.61 -15.60 -7.27
N LYS A 145 -1.87 -15.75 -6.88
CA LYS A 145 -2.43 -17.08 -6.68
C LYS A 145 -2.15 -17.78 -7.99
N LYS A 146 -1.19 -18.67 -7.97
CA LYS A 146 -0.95 -19.63 -9.03
C LYS A 146 -2.26 -20.41 -9.08
N GLU A 147 -3.20 -19.92 -9.87
CA GLU A 147 -4.43 -20.61 -10.19
C GLU A 147 -3.94 -21.87 -10.88
N GLU A 148 -3.83 -22.94 -10.09
CA GLU A 148 -3.63 -24.26 -10.63
C GLU A 148 -4.81 -24.43 -11.59
N PRO A 149 -4.56 -24.53 -12.91
CA PRO A 149 -5.64 -24.59 -13.87
C PRO A 149 -6.55 -25.72 -13.40
N ALA A 150 -7.81 -25.38 -13.10
CA ALA A 150 -8.78 -26.37 -12.65
C ALA A 150 -8.66 -27.58 -13.59
N PRO A 151 -8.51 -28.81 -13.06
CA PRO A 151 -8.41 -29.98 -13.92
C PRO A 151 -9.60 -29.93 -14.85
N ALA A 152 -9.35 -29.88 -16.16
CA ALA A 152 -10.38 -29.79 -17.18
C ALA A 152 -11.38 -30.92 -16.93
N GLU A 153 -12.50 -30.59 -16.28
CA GLU A 153 -13.52 -31.56 -15.96
C GLU A 153 -14.19 -31.90 -17.30
N ASN A 154 -13.96 -33.14 -17.68
CA ASN A 154 -14.37 -33.70 -18.94
C ASN A 154 -15.89 -33.58 -19.07
N THR A 155 -16.33 -33.02 -20.18
CA THR A 155 -17.73 -32.85 -20.54
C THR A 155 -18.41 -34.22 -20.61
N GLU A 156 -19.34 -34.50 -19.70
CA GLU A 156 -20.37 -35.52 -19.96
C GLU A 156 -21.75 -34.97 -19.62
N ALA A 157 -22.62 -35.06 -20.62
CA ALA A 157 -23.94 -34.47 -20.67
C ALA A 157 -24.94 -35.20 -19.77
N ALA A 158 -25.72 -34.45 -19.00
CA ALA A 158 -27.01 -34.86 -18.47
C ALA A 158 -27.95 -33.63 -18.51
N LYS A 159 -28.77 -33.51 -19.55
CA LYS A 159 -30.19 -33.89 -19.63
C LYS A 159 -31.11 -33.12 -18.67
N GLU A 160 -31.95 -32.30 -19.31
CA GLU A 160 -33.33 -31.88 -18.97
C GLU A 160 -33.86 -32.17 -17.57
N GLU A 161 -34.30 -31.11 -16.86
CA GLU A 161 -35.64 -31.11 -16.26
C GLU A 161 -36.20 -29.68 -16.16
N GLU A 162 -37.34 -29.45 -16.83
CA GLU A 162 -38.19 -28.26 -16.68
C GLU A 162 -38.82 -28.24 -15.29
N GLY A 163 -38.62 -27.16 -14.53
CA GLY A 163 -39.31 -26.91 -13.27
C GLY A 163 -39.87 -25.48 -13.21
N LYS A 164 -41.16 -25.33 -13.55
CA LYS A 164 -41.97 -24.12 -13.34
C LYS A 164 -42.26 -23.89 -11.85
N GLY A 165 -42.17 -22.64 -11.41
CA GLY A 165 -42.82 -22.09 -10.20
C GLY A 165 -42.43 -20.62 -10.01
N GLN A 166 -43.27 -19.66 -10.43
CA GLN A 166 -44.21 -18.85 -9.62
C GLN A 166 -43.52 -17.94 -8.58
N GLU A 167 -43.55 -16.61 -8.81
CA GLU A 167 -44.44 -15.61 -8.12
C GLU A 167 -44.06 -15.42 -6.63
N THR A 168 -43.92 -14.25 -5.99
CA THR A 168 -44.22 -12.82 -6.24
C THR A 168 -43.66 -11.98 -5.06
N ASN A 169 -43.57 -10.65 -5.28
CA ASN A 169 -43.87 -9.53 -4.35
C ASN A 169 -42.92 -9.00 -3.26
N ALA A 170 -43.07 -7.67 -3.12
CA ALA A 170 -42.82 -6.73 -2.01
C ALA A 170 -41.38 -6.20 -1.88
N ALA A 171 -41.07 -4.98 -2.33
CA ALA A 171 -41.54 -3.66 -1.85
C ALA A 171 -41.17 -3.39 -0.38
N ALA A 172 -40.15 -2.57 -0.18
CA ALA A 172 -39.98 -1.74 1.00
C ALA A 172 -39.24 -0.47 0.58
N GLU A 173 -40.03 0.55 0.29
CA GLU A 173 -39.62 1.94 0.28
C GLU A 173 -39.18 2.31 1.71
N THR A 174 -38.08 3.03 1.87
CA THR A 174 -37.82 3.77 3.10
C THR A 174 -37.26 5.12 2.70
N GLU A 175 -38.18 6.07 2.54
CA GLU A 175 -37.91 7.50 2.60
C GLU A 175 -37.62 7.88 4.06
N GLY A 176 -36.61 8.74 4.25
CA GLY A 176 -36.27 9.35 5.52
C GLY A 176 -34.78 9.69 5.50
N GLU A 177 -34.32 10.91 5.74
CA GLU A 177 -34.95 12.12 6.22
C GLU A 177 -33.96 13.25 5.89
N LYS A 178 -34.46 14.37 5.38
CA LYS A 178 -33.66 15.58 5.19
C LYS A 178 -33.34 16.17 6.56
N GLY A 179 -32.06 16.20 6.92
CA GLY A 179 -31.51 17.10 7.93
C GLY A 179 -30.78 18.26 7.27
N GLU A 180 -31.52 19.33 6.96
CA GLU A 180 -30.98 20.69 6.94
C GLU A 180 -30.55 21.03 8.38
N GLU A 181 -29.42 21.72 8.59
CA GLU A 181 -29.35 23.00 9.33
C GLU A 181 -27.92 23.38 9.77
N GLN A 182 -27.44 24.48 9.16
CA GLN A 182 -26.66 25.61 9.71
C GLN A 182 -25.27 25.40 10.34
N ALA A 183 -24.28 26.14 9.83
CA ALA A 183 -23.66 27.33 10.43
C ALA A 183 -22.65 26.95 11.53
N GLU A 184 -21.42 27.43 11.54
CA GLU A 184 -21.06 28.82 11.74
C GLU A 184 -19.57 29.03 11.40
N GLN A 185 -19.28 30.26 10.98
CA GLN A 185 -17.96 30.84 10.84
C GLN A 185 -17.13 30.68 12.12
N LYS A 186 -15.82 30.41 11.98
CA LYS A 186 -14.80 31.04 12.82
C LYS A 186 -13.55 31.32 12.00
N GLU A 187 -13.51 32.52 11.42
CA GLU A 187 -12.28 33.29 11.37
C GLU A 187 -11.69 33.38 12.78
N ASN A 188 -10.44 32.97 12.99
CA ASN A 188 -9.51 33.84 13.69
C ASN A 188 -8.06 33.32 13.75
N LYS A 189 -7.18 34.31 13.56
CA LYS A 189 -5.83 34.46 14.10
C LYS A 189 -4.66 33.82 13.34
N GLU A 190 -4.10 34.65 12.46
CA GLU A 190 -2.66 34.87 12.37
C GLU A 190 -1.97 34.85 13.76
N PRO A 191 -0.90 34.08 13.93
CA PRO A 191 0.15 34.41 14.87
C PRO A 191 1.18 35.33 14.19
N LYS A 192 1.14 36.56 14.69
CA LYS A 192 2.16 37.61 14.71
C LYS A 192 3.59 37.08 14.59
N GLN A 193 4.35 37.74 13.71
CA GLN A 193 5.81 37.77 13.71
C GLN A 193 6.34 38.11 15.12
N GLU A 194 7.30 37.32 15.60
CA GLU A 194 8.21 37.72 16.67
C GLU A 194 9.63 37.65 16.11
N GLU A 195 10.10 38.78 15.60
CA GLU A 195 11.52 39.05 15.41
C GLU A 195 12.17 39.14 16.79
N GLY A 196 12.80 38.04 17.23
CA GLY A 196 13.76 38.04 18.32
C GLY A 196 15.15 38.33 17.78
N GLN A 197 15.50 39.62 17.67
CA GLN A 197 16.89 40.06 17.78
C GLN A 197 17.33 39.87 19.24
N GLU A 198 18.45 39.19 19.50
CA GLU A 198 19.38 39.64 20.55
C GLU A 198 20.75 38.97 20.41
N GLU A 199 21.74 39.83 20.17
CA GLU A 199 23.06 39.87 20.79
C GLU A 199 23.98 38.64 20.71
N GLN A 200 25.04 38.71 19.88
CA GLN A 200 26.36 39.19 20.31
C GLN A 200 26.91 38.52 21.58
N SER A 201 27.89 37.64 21.39
CA SER A 201 29.14 37.71 22.16
C SER A 201 30.28 37.05 21.38
N PRO A 202 31.35 37.80 21.06
CA PRO A 202 32.64 37.22 20.71
C PRO A 202 33.41 36.90 21.99
N SER A 203 34.18 35.82 22.02
CA SER A 203 35.26 35.64 23.01
C SER A 203 36.30 34.67 22.44
N GLU A 204 37.47 35.22 22.17
CA GLU A 204 38.71 34.50 21.84
C GLU A 204 39.18 33.64 23.02
N SER A 205 39.79 32.49 22.70
CA SER A 205 41.06 31.99 23.28
C SER A 205 41.60 30.84 22.42
#